data_AF-A0A9D9K917-F1
#
_entry.id   AF-A0A9D9K917-F1
#
_cell.length_a   1.000
_cell.length_b   1.000
_cell.length_c   1.000
_cell.angle_alpha   90.00
_cell.angle_beta   90.00
_cell.angle_gamma   90.00
#
_symmetry.space_group_name_H-M   'P 1'
#
loop_
_entity.id
_entity.type
_entity.pdbx_description
1 polymer ?
#
loop_
_entity_poly.entity_id
_entity_poly.type
_entity_poly.pdbx_seq_one_letter_code
_entity_poly.pdbx_strand_id
1 'polypeptide(L)'
;MLHLSGFQWLSGALGVSISIAAPVMATVSVSSIETFPQVVASRTISDKAQMFVDFLAAGEYESARQLLDPVVQGVWSADLIEERWQTFQGVTGTFVRRIETVVLQNVVSITFESENTTDELLFVFNREGDIVGIDFPRLTVAIESLSIEEIAENFIDAIHAGEFEVARLYLSPVLRAEWTPAVVEQRWRGFQETVGAFRERTHSNTIDNVVLVRAQFDRVEDSLVFIFNEDQQIVGIDFPQAE
;
A
#
# COMPACT_ATOMS: atom_id res chain seq x y z
N MET A 1 -10.06 -89.51 34.84
CA MET A 1 -11.27 -89.89 35.57
C MET A 1 -11.14 -89.33 36.99
N LEU A 2 -12.04 -88.40 37.34
CA LEU A 2 -12.45 -87.91 38.68
C LEU A 2 -11.40 -87.16 39.55
N HIS A 3 -11.57 -85.84 39.80
CA HIS A 3 -12.48 -85.16 40.78
C HIS A 3 -11.90 -85.19 42.21
N LEU A 4 -11.98 -84.22 43.14
CA LEU A 4 -12.66 -82.92 43.40
C LEU A 4 -11.81 -82.26 44.53
N SER A 5 -11.50 -80.97 44.53
CA SER A 5 -12.31 -79.81 44.96
C SER A 5 -12.59 -79.68 46.46
N GLY A 6 -12.37 -78.45 46.96
CA GLY A 6 -13.18 -77.77 47.96
C GLY A 6 -12.64 -77.78 49.40
N PHE A 7 -12.88 -76.78 50.26
CA PHE A 7 -13.58 -75.49 50.17
C PHE A 7 -13.38 -74.80 51.56
N GLN A 8 -13.15 -73.47 51.60
CA GLN A 8 -13.74 -72.46 52.54
C GLN A 8 -13.67 -72.66 54.09
N TRP A 9 -13.58 -71.69 55.02
CA TRP A 9 -13.71 -70.22 55.15
C TRP A 9 -12.94 -69.77 56.42
N LEU A 10 -12.55 -68.48 56.53
CA LEU A 10 -12.95 -67.54 57.60
C LEU A 10 -12.02 -66.31 57.63
N SER A 11 -12.61 -65.13 57.59
CA SER A 11 -11.91 -63.85 57.72
C SER A 11 -12.27 -63.17 59.05
N GLY A 12 -11.22 -62.70 59.74
CA GLY A 12 -11.18 -61.79 60.89
C GLY A 12 -9.68 -61.56 61.18
N ALA A 13 -9.16 -60.42 61.63
CA ALA A 13 -9.75 -59.21 62.15
C ALA A 13 -8.66 -58.10 62.21
N LEU A 14 -9.09 -56.94 62.71
CA LEU A 14 -8.33 -55.84 63.32
C LEU A 14 -7.81 -54.74 62.40
N GLY A 15 -8.25 -53.53 62.75
CA GLY A 15 -8.01 -52.31 62.02
C GLY A 15 -6.80 -51.54 62.50
N VAL A 16 -6.46 -50.56 61.67
CA VAL A 16 -5.74 -49.34 62.04
C VAL A 16 -6.43 -48.24 61.25
N SER A 17 -6.97 -47.24 61.95
CA SER A 17 -7.49 -46.03 61.31
C SER A 17 -6.30 -45.18 60.88
N ILE A 18 -6.08 -45.09 59.57
CA ILE A 18 -5.17 -44.09 59.00
C ILE A 18 -6.06 -43.05 58.32
N SER A 19 -6.13 -41.86 58.93
CA SER A 19 -6.74 -40.69 58.33
C SER A 19 -5.79 -40.17 57.26
N ILE A 20 -5.99 -40.55 56.01
CA ILE A 20 -5.23 -40.02 54.88
C ILE A 20 -6.00 -38.80 54.36
N ALA A 21 -5.40 -37.61 54.52
CA ALA A 21 -5.89 -36.41 53.85
C ALA A 21 -5.82 -36.62 52.31
N ALA A 22 -6.88 -36.23 51.63
CA ALA A 22 -7.10 -36.44 50.20
C ALA A 22 -6.03 -35.81 49.31
N PRO A 23 -5.69 -36.41 48.14
CA PRO A 23 -5.34 -35.58 47.00
C PRO A 23 -6.64 -34.96 46.50
N VAL A 24 -6.82 -33.66 46.77
CA VAL A 24 -7.72 -32.83 45.96
C VAL A 24 -7.21 -32.98 44.53
N MET A 25 -7.97 -33.71 43.71
CA MET A 25 -7.86 -33.60 42.27
C MET A 25 -8.19 -32.14 41.96
N ALA A 26 -7.15 -31.33 41.79
CA ALA A 26 -7.31 -30.02 41.21
C ALA A 26 -7.88 -30.25 39.82
N THR A 27 -9.19 -30.16 39.71
CA THR A 27 -9.85 -29.88 38.45
C THR A 27 -9.20 -28.62 37.94
N VAL A 28 -8.36 -28.78 36.91
CA VAL A 28 -7.91 -27.65 36.12
C VAL A 28 -9.18 -27.08 35.52
N SER A 29 -9.74 -26.06 36.19
CA SER A 29 -10.66 -25.16 35.52
C SER A 29 -9.85 -24.61 34.37
N VAL A 30 -10.22 -25.01 33.15
CA VAL A 30 -9.80 -24.29 31.96
C VAL A 30 -10.47 -22.93 32.11
N SER A 31 -9.81 -22.03 32.82
CA SER A 31 -10.18 -20.63 32.88
C SER A 31 -10.34 -20.22 31.43
N SER A 32 -11.56 -19.79 31.09
CA SER A 32 -11.90 -19.21 29.80
C SER A 32 -10.72 -18.36 29.36
N ILE A 33 -10.15 -18.70 28.20
CA ILE A 33 -9.25 -17.77 27.53
C ILE A 33 -10.11 -16.53 27.32
N GLU A 34 -9.85 -15.49 28.09
CA GLU A 34 -10.37 -14.15 27.82
C GLU A 34 -9.70 -13.69 26.52
N THR A 35 -10.31 -14.06 25.40
CA THR A 35 -9.98 -13.54 24.09
C THR A 35 -10.49 -12.10 24.01
N PHE A 36 -9.75 -11.14 24.56
CA PHE A 36 -9.92 -9.71 24.24
C PHE A 36 -8.94 -9.34 23.11
N PRO A 37 -9.29 -8.48 22.14
CA PRO A 37 -10.35 -8.72 21.17
C PRO A 37 -9.80 -8.53 19.73
N GLN A 38 -9.16 -9.55 19.15
CA GLN A 38 -8.73 -9.51 17.74
C GLN A 38 -9.88 -9.14 16.79
N VAL A 39 -11.10 -9.57 17.11
CA VAL A 39 -12.34 -9.29 16.35
C VAL A 39 -12.80 -7.82 16.48
N VAL A 40 -12.54 -7.17 17.62
CA VAL A 40 -12.91 -5.75 17.78
C VAL A 40 -11.87 -4.86 17.11
N ALA A 41 -10.58 -5.19 17.22
CA ALA A 41 -9.52 -4.49 16.51
C ALA A 41 -9.69 -4.60 14.98
N SER A 42 -10.02 -5.78 14.45
CA SER A 42 -10.27 -5.97 13.02
C SER A 42 -11.50 -5.19 12.52
N ARG A 43 -12.56 -5.12 13.33
CA ARG A 43 -13.75 -4.32 13.01
C ARG A 43 -13.44 -2.82 12.99
N THR A 44 -12.69 -2.31 13.96
CA THR A 44 -12.33 -0.89 14.02
C THR A 44 -11.51 -0.44 12.81
N ILE A 45 -10.49 -1.21 12.41
CA ILE A 45 -9.67 -0.86 11.24
C ILE A 45 -10.45 -1.02 9.93
N SER A 46 -11.34 -2.02 9.85
CA SER A 46 -12.27 -2.18 8.72
C SER A 46 -13.19 -0.97 8.58
N ASP A 47 -13.85 -0.56 9.67
CA ASP A 47 -14.77 0.58 9.68
C ASP A 47 -14.04 1.88 9.30
N LYS A 48 -12.80 2.08 9.79
CA LYS A 48 -11.98 3.26 9.45
C LYS A 48 -11.56 3.27 7.97
N ALA A 49 -11.13 2.14 7.42
CA ALA A 49 -10.81 2.03 5.98
C ALA A 49 -12.04 2.30 5.10
N GLN A 50 -13.19 1.75 5.48
CA GLN A 50 -14.44 2.00 4.76
C GLN A 50 -14.80 3.49 4.79
N MET A 51 -14.75 4.11 5.97
CA MET A 51 -15.02 5.53 6.11
C MET A 51 -14.07 6.38 5.25
N PHE A 52 -12.79 6.00 5.11
CA PHE A 52 -11.87 6.66 4.21
C PHE A 52 -12.35 6.63 2.75
N VAL A 53 -12.74 5.45 2.25
CA VAL A 53 -13.27 5.30 0.88
C VAL A 53 -14.58 6.08 0.69
N ASP A 54 -15.45 6.10 1.70
CA ASP A 54 -16.69 6.88 1.65
C ASP A 54 -16.40 8.39 1.52
N PHE A 55 -15.40 8.90 2.23
CA PHE A 55 -14.96 10.28 2.08
C PHE A 55 -14.38 10.55 0.69
N LEU A 56 -13.59 9.64 0.12
CA LEU A 56 -13.09 9.80 -1.26
C LEU A 56 -14.25 9.88 -2.26
N ALA A 57 -15.23 8.97 -2.14
CA ALA A 57 -16.39 8.93 -3.02
C ALA A 57 -17.30 10.17 -2.87
N ALA A 58 -17.34 10.77 -1.68
CA ALA A 58 -18.09 11.99 -1.41
C ALA A 58 -17.32 13.30 -1.76
N GLY A 59 -16.04 13.21 -2.13
CA GLY A 59 -15.17 14.39 -2.33
C GLY A 59 -14.75 15.09 -1.04
N GLU A 60 -14.84 14.40 0.11
CA GLU A 60 -14.52 14.93 1.43
C GLU A 60 -13.06 14.64 1.83
N TYR A 61 -12.10 15.13 1.04
CA TYR A 61 -10.69 14.76 1.16
C TYR A 61 -10.02 15.21 2.47
N GLU A 62 -10.45 16.33 3.05
CA GLU A 62 -9.99 16.76 4.37
C GLU A 62 -10.48 15.81 5.47
N SER A 63 -11.72 15.31 5.37
CA SER A 63 -12.24 14.29 6.28
C SER A 63 -11.47 12.98 6.14
N ALA A 64 -11.14 12.57 4.91
CA ALA A 64 -10.29 11.41 4.66
C ALA A 64 -8.90 11.57 5.28
N ARG A 65 -8.26 12.72 5.07
CA ARG A 65 -6.95 13.07 5.65
C ARG A 65 -6.92 12.94 7.16
N GLN A 66 -7.98 13.34 7.86
CA GLN A 66 -8.05 13.28 9.32
C GLN A 66 -8.03 11.84 9.88
N LEU A 67 -8.28 10.81 9.05
CA LEU A 67 -8.19 9.41 9.44
C LEU A 67 -6.76 8.85 9.38
N LEU A 68 -5.84 9.58 8.76
CA LEU A 68 -4.43 9.22 8.65
C LEU A 68 -3.71 9.44 9.97
N ASP A 69 -2.64 8.68 10.20
CA ASP A 69 -1.70 8.95 11.27
C ASP A 69 -1.13 10.38 11.16
N PRO A 70 -0.89 11.11 12.27
CA PRO A 70 -0.43 12.50 12.23
C PRO A 70 0.84 12.73 11.41
N VAL A 71 1.76 11.76 11.37
CA VAL A 71 2.97 11.85 10.55
C VAL A 71 2.61 11.78 9.08
N VAL A 72 1.70 10.89 8.70
CA VAL A 72 1.21 10.74 7.33
C VAL A 72 0.40 11.96 6.90
N GLN A 73 -0.39 12.57 7.80
CA GLN A 73 -1.00 13.88 7.56
C GLN A 73 0.05 14.96 7.25
N GLY A 74 1.27 14.87 7.77
CA GLY A 74 2.35 15.79 7.38
C GLY A 74 2.71 15.73 5.89
N VAL A 75 2.40 14.61 5.22
CA VAL A 75 2.82 14.30 3.84
C VAL A 75 1.64 14.25 2.88
N TRP A 76 0.47 13.76 3.31
CA TRP A 76 -0.71 13.56 2.47
C TRP A 76 -1.73 14.70 2.69
N SER A 77 -1.59 15.80 1.95
CA SER A 77 -2.60 16.88 1.91
C SER A 77 -3.95 16.41 1.37
N ALA A 78 -5.02 17.13 1.69
CA ALA A 78 -6.33 16.87 1.09
C ALA A 78 -6.25 16.96 -0.45
N ASP A 79 -5.54 17.97 -0.96
CA ASP A 79 -5.30 18.15 -2.39
C ASP A 79 -4.57 16.94 -3.01
N LEU A 80 -3.57 16.38 -2.32
CA LEU A 80 -2.86 15.19 -2.82
C LEU A 80 -3.76 13.96 -2.80
N ILE A 81 -4.60 13.80 -1.78
CA ILE A 81 -5.58 12.70 -1.70
C ILE A 81 -6.60 12.82 -2.84
N GLU A 82 -7.09 14.04 -3.10
CA GLU A 82 -7.98 14.34 -4.23
C GLU A 82 -7.32 13.96 -5.55
N GLU A 83 -6.12 14.51 -5.82
CA GLU A 83 -5.34 14.25 -7.02
C GLU A 83 -5.20 12.75 -7.25
N ARG A 84 -4.73 12.01 -6.24
CA ARG A 84 -4.54 10.55 -6.33
C ARG A 84 -5.82 9.81 -6.64
N TRP A 85 -6.92 10.21 -6.02
CA TRP A 85 -8.23 9.60 -6.26
C TRP A 85 -8.76 9.92 -7.66
N GLN A 86 -8.56 11.14 -8.15
CA GLN A 86 -8.93 11.52 -9.51
C GLN A 86 -8.07 10.79 -10.56
N THR A 87 -6.75 10.70 -10.36
CA THR A 87 -5.86 9.91 -11.22
C THR A 87 -6.31 8.45 -11.26
N PHE A 88 -6.57 7.86 -10.10
CA PHE A 88 -7.07 6.50 -10.00
C PHE A 88 -8.37 6.29 -10.78
N GLN A 89 -9.38 7.16 -10.58
CA GLN A 89 -10.64 7.13 -11.31
C GLN A 89 -10.47 7.41 -12.81
N GLY A 90 -9.43 8.13 -13.22
CA GLY A 90 -9.05 8.29 -14.63
C GLY A 90 -8.72 6.97 -15.30
N VAL A 91 -8.17 5.99 -14.54
CA VAL A 91 -7.83 4.66 -15.06
C VAL A 91 -8.96 3.64 -14.85
N THR A 92 -9.67 3.70 -13.72
CA THR A 92 -10.71 2.71 -13.36
C THR A 92 -12.13 3.11 -13.74
N GLY A 93 -12.35 4.37 -14.10
CA GLY A 93 -13.68 4.98 -14.14
C GLY A 93 -14.16 5.39 -12.75
N THR A 94 -15.32 6.06 -12.71
CA THR A 94 -15.90 6.58 -11.46
C THR A 94 -16.23 5.45 -10.49
N PHE A 95 -16.02 5.67 -9.19
CA PHE A 95 -16.44 4.74 -8.16
C PHE A 95 -17.95 4.48 -8.21
N VAL A 96 -18.35 3.21 -8.18
CA VAL A 96 -19.77 2.78 -8.17
C VAL A 96 -20.18 2.30 -6.78
N ARG A 97 -19.50 1.28 -6.25
CA ARG A 97 -19.78 0.72 -4.92
C ARG A 97 -18.64 -0.16 -4.42
N ARG A 98 -18.55 -0.33 -3.10
CA ARG A 98 -17.74 -1.38 -2.49
C ARG A 98 -18.36 -2.76 -2.72
N ILE A 99 -17.50 -3.75 -2.96
CA ILE A 99 -17.86 -5.16 -3.14
C ILE A 99 -17.49 -5.96 -1.89
N GLU A 100 -16.27 -5.81 -1.41
CA GLU A 100 -15.72 -6.64 -0.35
C GLU A 100 -14.77 -5.85 0.55
N THR A 101 -14.65 -6.26 1.80
CA THR A 101 -13.59 -5.81 2.71
C THR A 101 -12.99 -7.01 3.41
N VAL A 102 -11.68 -7.18 3.25
CA VAL A 102 -10.92 -8.28 3.85
C VAL A 102 -9.90 -7.69 4.82
N VAL A 103 -9.85 -8.23 6.04
CA VAL A 103 -8.89 -7.81 7.06
C VAL A 103 -7.85 -8.92 7.26
N LEU A 104 -6.58 -8.58 7.05
CA LEU A 104 -5.44 -9.47 7.26
C LEU A 104 -4.45 -8.79 8.20
N GLN A 105 -4.47 -9.18 9.47
CA GLN A 105 -3.65 -8.58 10.53
C GLN A 105 -3.89 -7.06 10.65
N ASN A 106 -2.92 -6.25 10.24
CA ASN A 106 -2.98 -4.79 10.24
C ASN A 106 -3.19 -4.21 8.83
N VAL A 107 -3.58 -5.02 7.86
CA VAL A 107 -3.89 -4.61 6.50
C VAL A 107 -5.38 -4.82 6.23
N VAL A 108 -6.03 -3.83 5.62
CA VAL A 108 -7.39 -3.94 5.12
C VAL A 108 -7.37 -3.77 3.61
N SER A 109 -7.86 -4.76 2.88
CA SER A 109 -8.15 -4.65 1.44
C SER A 109 -9.63 -4.31 1.27
N ILE A 110 -9.93 -3.27 0.51
CA ILE A 110 -11.29 -2.94 0.08
C ILE A 110 -11.37 -3.13 -1.42
N THR A 111 -12.12 -4.13 -1.84
CA THR A 111 -12.47 -4.35 -3.25
C THR A 111 -13.71 -3.54 -3.59
N PHE A 112 -13.70 -2.83 -4.72
CA PHE A 112 -14.80 -2.00 -5.18
C PHE A 112 -14.97 -2.09 -6.70
N GLU A 113 -16.19 -1.78 -7.12
CA GLU A 113 -16.59 -1.65 -8.50
C GLU A 113 -16.46 -0.18 -8.91
N SER A 114 -15.80 0.04 -10.04
CA SER A 114 -15.78 1.29 -10.77
C SER A 114 -16.40 1.09 -12.16
N GLU A 115 -16.71 2.16 -12.88
CA GLU A 115 -17.40 2.08 -14.18
C GLU A 115 -16.73 1.13 -15.19
N ASN A 116 -15.39 1.06 -15.19
CA ASN A 116 -14.65 0.29 -16.17
C ASN A 116 -14.11 -1.04 -15.62
N THR A 117 -14.05 -1.21 -14.30
CA THR A 117 -13.39 -2.38 -13.71
C THR A 117 -13.69 -2.61 -12.23
N THR A 118 -13.34 -3.79 -11.73
CA THR A 118 -13.23 -4.08 -10.29
C THR A 118 -11.78 -3.90 -9.86
N ASP A 119 -11.57 -3.26 -8.71
CA ASP A 119 -10.25 -2.98 -8.19
C ASP A 119 -10.20 -3.05 -6.66
N GLU A 120 -9.00 -2.95 -6.09
CA GLU A 120 -8.79 -2.92 -4.65
C GLU A 120 -7.97 -1.70 -4.20
N LEU A 121 -8.24 -1.23 -2.98
CA LEU A 121 -7.37 -0.33 -2.23
C LEU A 121 -6.85 -1.06 -1.00
N LEU A 122 -5.56 -0.90 -0.72
CA LEU A 122 -4.93 -1.50 0.45
C LEU A 122 -4.61 -0.41 1.48
N PHE A 123 -5.01 -0.67 2.72
CA PHE A 123 -4.79 0.22 3.86
C PHE A 123 -3.91 -0.49 4.88
N VAL A 124 -2.81 0.14 5.29
CA VAL A 124 -1.92 -0.35 6.34
C VAL A 124 -2.14 0.44 7.61
N PHE A 125 -2.34 -0.27 8.72
CA PHE A 125 -2.60 0.31 10.02
C PHE A 125 -1.42 0.11 10.98
N ASN A 126 -1.20 1.10 11.87
CA ASN A 126 -0.34 0.93 13.04
C ASN A 126 -1.08 0.16 14.17
N ARG A 127 -0.43 0.00 15.33
CA ARG A 127 -1.01 -0.74 16.46
C ARG A 127 -2.12 0.05 17.16
N GLU A 128 -2.10 1.36 17.01
CA GLU A 128 -3.07 2.32 17.52
C GLU A 128 -4.35 2.35 16.65
N GLY A 129 -4.31 1.75 15.46
CA GLY A 129 -5.42 1.64 14.53
C GLY A 129 -5.55 2.85 13.60
N ASP A 130 -4.49 3.63 13.41
CA ASP A 130 -4.41 4.74 12.44
C ASP A 130 -3.83 4.27 11.11
N ILE A 131 -4.26 4.91 10.03
CA ILE A 131 -3.80 4.60 8.67
C ILE A 131 -2.40 5.19 8.48
N VAL A 132 -1.41 4.32 8.32
CA VAL A 132 -0.01 4.69 8.08
C VAL A 132 0.42 4.51 6.62
N GLY A 133 -0.42 3.89 5.80
CA GLY A 133 -0.17 3.74 4.37
C GLY A 133 -1.45 3.40 3.60
N ILE A 134 -1.53 3.92 2.38
CA ILE A 134 -2.57 3.61 1.41
C ILE A 134 -1.87 3.27 0.11
N ASP A 135 -2.22 2.15 -0.49
CA ASP A 135 -1.72 1.73 -1.78
C ASP A 135 -2.87 1.61 -2.80
N PHE A 136 -2.55 1.98 -4.04
CA PHE A 136 -3.44 1.92 -5.19
C PHE A 136 -2.82 0.94 -6.20
N PRO A 137 -2.99 -0.38 -6.03
CA PRO A 137 -2.28 -1.39 -6.79
C PRO A 137 -2.40 -1.21 -8.31
N ARG A 138 -3.55 -0.78 -8.84
CA ARG A 138 -3.65 -0.50 -10.29
C ARG A 138 -2.87 0.69 -10.78
N LEU A 139 -2.59 1.71 -9.97
CA LEU A 139 -1.65 2.75 -10.40
C LEU A 139 -0.24 2.18 -10.53
N THR A 140 0.12 1.23 -9.67
CA THR A 140 1.39 0.52 -9.72
C THR A 140 1.46 -0.45 -10.91
N VAL A 141 0.41 -1.25 -11.13
CA VAL A 141 0.30 -2.21 -12.25
C VAL A 141 0.16 -1.51 -13.60
N ALA A 142 -0.52 -0.36 -13.67
CA ALA A 142 -0.59 0.43 -14.89
C ALA A 142 0.81 0.85 -15.35
N ILE A 143 1.70 1.23 -14.42
CA ILE A 143 3.10 1.57 -14.72
C ILE A 143 3.89 0.34 -15.18
N GLU A 144 3.68 -0.83 -14.57
CA GLU A 144 4.37 -2.09 -14.96
C GLU A 144 3.98 -2.59 -16.37
N SER A 145 2.88 -2.11 -16.93
CA SER A 145 2.44 -2.45 -18.30
C SER A 145 2.94 -1.49 -19.37
N LEU A 146 3.53 -0.36 -18.98
CA LEU A 146 4.05 0.64 -19.92
C LEU A 146 5.40 0.21 -20.49
N SER A 147 5.66 0.61 -21.74
CA SER A 147 7.03 0.57 -22.25
C SER A 147 7.91 1.62 -21.58
N ILE A 148 9.23 1.43 -21.59
CA ILE A 148 10.15 2.45 -21.04
C ILE A 148 10.04 3.79 -21.77
N GLU A 149 9.66 3.81 -23.06
CA GLU A 149 9.31 5.03 -23.78
C GLU A 149 8.10 5.73 -23.16
N GLU A 150 7.00 5.00 -22.95
CA GLU A 150 5.78 5.55 -22.35
C GLU A 150 6.06 6.06 -20.93
N ILE A 151 6.92 5.38 -20.17
CA ILE A 151 7.34 5.82 -18.84
C ILE A 151 8.11 7.15 -18.91
N ALA A 152 9.06 7.29 -19.84
CA ALA A 152 9.82 8.54 -20.03
C ALA A 152 8.91 9.70 -20.48
N GLU A 153 7.98 9.44 -21.40
CA GLU A 153 7.02 10.43 -21.88
C GLU A 153 6.07 10.89 -20.77
N ASN A 154 5.49 9.94 -20.04
CA ASN A 154 4.59 10.25 -18.92
C ASN A 154 5.31 10.98 -17.79
N PHE A 155 6.60 10.70 -17.57
CA PHE A 155 7.42 11.46 -16.62
C PHE A 155 7.54 12.93 -17.04
N ILE A 156 7.81 13.22 -18.33
CA ILE A 156 7.88 14.59 -18.85
C ILE A 156 6.52 15.27 -18.74
N ASP A 157 5.45 14.57 -19.14
CA ASP A 157 4.09 15.11 -19.13
C ASP A 157 3.68 15.49 -17.69
N ALA A 158 3.97 14.64 -16.69
CA ALA A 158 3.75 14.92 -15.27
C ALA A 158 4.56 16.13 -14.76
N ILE A 159 5.86 16.21 -15.08
CA ILE A 159 6.68 17.37 -14.69
C ILE A 159 6.17 18.65 -15.33
N HIS A 160 5.78 18.61 -16.60
CA HIS A 160 5.27 19.78 -17.32
C HIS A 160 3.94 20.27 -16.71
N ALA A 161 3.08 19.35 -16.28
CA ALA A 161 1.84 19.65 -15.57
C ALA A 161 2.05 20.18 -14.13
N GLY A 162 3.27 20.11 -13.60
CA GLY A 162 3.58 20.47 -12.21
C GLY A 162 3.28 19.35 -11.21
N GLU A 163 2.99 18.14 -11.70
CA GLU A 163 2.65 16.95 -10.92
C GLU A 163 3.93 16.21 -10.49
N PHE A 164 4.81 16.90 -9.74
CA PHE A 164 6.14 16.38 -9.40
C PHE A 164 6.10 15.12 -8.54
N GLU A 165 5.04 14.90 -7.76
CA GLU A 165 4.85 13.68 -6.99
C GLU A 165 4.46 12.49 -7.89
N VAL A 166 3.68 12.73 -8.95
CA VAL A 166 3.34 11.72 -9.97
C VAL A 166 4.59 11.33 -10.77
N ALA A 167 5.37 12.32 -11.20
CA ALA A 167 6.64 12.07 -11.90
C ALA A 167 7.57 11.15 -11.11
N ARG A 168 7.59 11.27 -9.77
CA ARG A 168 8.42 10.42 -8.90
C ARG A 168 8.02 8.95 -8.89
N LEU A 169 6.82 8.58 -9.32
CA LEU A 169 6.37 7.19 -9.39
C LEU A 169 7.12 6.38 -10.44
N TYR A 170 7.60 7.04 -11.50
CA TYR A 170 8.40 6.43 -12.56
C TYR A 170 9.88 6.25 -12.16
N LEU A 171 10.30 6.89 -11.06
CA LEU A 171 11.66 6.79 -10.56
C LEU A 171 11.87 5.50 -9.76
N SER A 172 13.09 4.94 -9.85
CA SER A 172 13.54 3.86 -8.99
C SER A 172 13.49 4.27 -7.50
N PRO A 173 13.37 3.31 -6.57
CA PRO A 173 13.31 3.61 -5.14
C PRO A 173 14.46 4.48 -4.63
N VAL A 174 15.68 4.24 -5.14
CA VAL A 174 16.88 5.00 -4.78
C VAL A 174 16.75 6.45 -5.24
N LEU A 175 16.43 6.67 -6.53
CA LEU A 175 16.30 8.03 -7.06
C LEU A 175 15.11 8.77 -6.42
N ARG A 176 14.01 8.07 -6.15
CA ARG A 176 12.83 8.62 -5.46
C ARG A 176 13.15 9.11 -4.06
N ALA A 177 14.02 8.41 -3.32
CA ALA A 177 14.46 8.84 -1.99
C ALA A 177 15.29 10.13 -2.03
N GLU A 178 16.06 10.34 -3.10
CA GLU A 178 16.89 11.53 -3.27
C GLU A 178 16.12 12.71 -3.88
N TRP A 179 15.24 12.44 -4.84
CA TRP A 179 14.53 13.44 -5.62
C TRP A 179 13.14 13.63 -5.03
N THR A 180 13.05 14.42 -3.96
CA THR A 180 11.77 14.91 -3.43
C THR A 180 11.04 15.77 -4.48
N PRO A 181 9.72 16.03 -4.36
CA PRO A 181 8.99 16.88 -5.32
C PRO A 181 9.64 18.23 -5.56
N ALA A 182 10.08 18.90 -4.48
CA ALA A 182 10.79 20.17 -4.56
C ALA A 182 12.12 20.08 -5.31
N VAL A 183 12.82 18.93 -5.20
CA VAL A 183 14.06 18.68 -5.94
C VAL A 183 13.78 18.46 -7.43
N VAL A 184 12.72 17.72 -7.78
CA VAL A 184 12.30 17.52 -9.18
C VAL A 184 11.91 18.86 -9.80
N GLU A 185 11.09 19.65 -9.12
CA GLU A 185 10.71 21.00 -9.53
C GLU A 185 11.94 21.89 -9.74
N GLN A 186 12.86 21.92 -8.77
CA GLN A 186 14.06 22.74 -8.86
C GLN A 186 14.95 22.35 -10.03
N ARG A 187 15.14 21.05 -10.28
CA ARG A 187 15.91 20.54 -11.42
C ARG A 187 15.25 20.93 -12.73
N TRP A 188 13.93 20.76 -12.85
CA TRP A 188 13.18 21.13 -14.04
C TRP A 188 13.26 22.63 -14.33
N ARG A 189 13.06 23.47 -13.31
CA ARG A 189 13.18 24.92 -13.45
C ARG A 189 14.60 25.34 -13.84
N GLY A 190 15.62 24.79 -13.19
CA GLY A 190 17.02 25.08 -13.54
C GLY A 190 17.37 24.69 -14.98
N PHE A 191 16.79 23.59 -15.47
CA PHE A 191 16.89 23.22 -16.87
C PHE A 191 16.17 24.23 -17.79
N GLN A 192 14.92 24.60 -17.49
CA GLN A 192 14.17 25.60 -18.27
C GLN A 192 14.80 26.99 -18.26
N GLU A 193 15.54 27.36 -17.20
CA GLU A 193 16.35 28.58 -17.18
C GLU A 193 17.42 28.58 -18.28
N THR A 194 17.89 27.39 -18.67
CA THR A 194 18.91 27.18 -19.72
C THR A 194 18.26 27.09 -21.10
N VAL A 195 17.30 26.17 -21.27
CA VAL A 195 16.73 25.81 -22.59
C VAL A 195 15.45 26.57 -22.96
N GLY A 196 14.85 27.30 -22.02
CA GLY A 196 13.54 27.94 -22.18
C GLY A 196 12.37 27.06 -21.74
N ALA A 197 11.14 27.58 -21.85
CA ALA A 197 9.97 26.80 -21.45
C ALA A 197 9.75 25.62 -22.40
N PHE A 198 9.26 24.51 -21.85
CA PHE A 198 8.87 23.33 -22.63
C PHE A 198 7.66 23.66 -23.49
N ARG A 199 7.66 23.19 -24.75
CA ARG A 199 6.53 23.33 -25.67
C ARG A 199 5.86 22.00 -25.96
N GLU A 200 6.63 21.08 -26.52
CA GLU A 200 6.13 19.75 -26.89
C GLU A 200 7.26 18.75 -27.02
N ARG A 201 6.92 17.47 -26.91
CA ARG A 201 7.76 16.33 -27.29
C ARG A 201 7.46 15.96 -28.74
N THR A 202 8.49 15.73 -29.55
CA THR A 202 8.34 15.50 -31.00
C THR A 202 8.58 14.05 -31.39
N HIS A 203 9.52 13.38 -30.73
CA HIS A 203 9.86 11.98 -31.02
C HIS A 203 10.58 11.32 -29.84
N SER A 204 10.33 10.03 -29.63
CA SER A 204 11.03 9.22 -28.64
C SER A 204 11.69 8.04 -29.34
N ASN A 205 12.93 7.74 -28.95
CA ASN A 205 13.66 6.59 -29.46
C ASN A 205 14.38 5.85 -28.33
N THR A 206 14.46 4.54 -28.45
CA THR A 206 15.06 3.67 -27.44
C THR A 206 16.28 2.95 -27.98
N ILE A 207 17.30 2.92 -27.14
CA ILE A 207 18.55 2.21 -27.37
C ILE A 207 18.86 1.43 -26.09
N ASP A 208 18.69 0.11 -26.14
CA ASP A 208 18.80 -0.78 -24.99
C ASP A 208 17.89 -0.35 -23.82
N ASN A 209 18.47 0.07 -22.69
CA ASN A 209 17.77 0.56 -21.51
C ASN A 209 17.78 2.10 -21.41
N VAL A 210 18.05 2.80 -22.52
CA VAL A 210 18.11 4.25 -22.58
C VAL A 210 17.04 4.77 -23.54
N VAL A 211 16.24 5.73 -23.07
CA VAL A 211 15.23 6.42 -23.88
C VAL A 211 15.67 7.85 -24.11
N LEU A 212 15.64 8.28 -25.36
CA LEU A 212 15.87 9.66 -25.76
C LEU A 212 14.53 10.27 -26.18
N VAL A 213 14.02 11.22 -25.42
CA VAL A 213 12.80 11.97 -25.76
C VAL A 213 13.20 13.32 -26.31
N ARG A 214 13.08 13.47 -27.63
CA ARG A 214 13.31 14.75 -28.32
C ARG A 214 12.16 15.70 -28.04
N ALA A 215 12.50 16.89 -27.59
CA ALA A 215 11.55 17.91 -27.19
C ALA A 215 11.95 19.29 -27.71
N GLN A 216 10.93 20.10 -27.98
CA GLN A 216 11.08 21.50 -28.32
C GLN A 216 10.90 22.37 -27.08
N PHE A 217 11.87 23.24 -26.86
CA PHE A 217 11.84 24.31 -25.88
C PHE A 217 11.87 25.66 -26.61
N ASP A 218 11.61 26.75 -25.88
CA ASP A 218 11.62 28.09 -26.47
C ASP A 218 12.94 28.46 -27.17
N ARG A 219 14.08 27.90 -26.72
CA ARG A 219 15.40 28.29 -27.22
C ARG A 219 16.14 27.19 -27.98
N VAL A 220 15.79 25.92 -27.76
CA VAL A 220 16.48 24.78 -28.35
C VAL A 220 15.51 23.62 -28.59
N GLU A 221 15.86 22.76 -29.54
CA GLU A 221 15.24 21.47 -29.72
C GLU A 221 16.29 20.39 -29.48
N ASP A 222 16.13 19.64 -28.39
CA ASP A 222 17.10 18.64 -27.96
C ASP A 222 16.42 17.48 -27.23
N SER A 223 17.18 16.43 -26.93
CA SER A 223 16.68 15.21 -26.30
C SER A 223 16.95 15.20 -24.81
N LEU A 224 15.91 14.91 -24.02
CA LEU A 224 16.08 14.43 -22.65
C LEU A 224 16.47 12.95 -22.69
N VAL A 225 17.42 12.55 -21.85
CA VAL A 225 17.92 11.18 -21.81
C VAL A 225 17.49 10.52 -20.50
N PHE A 226 16.84 9.38 -20.60
CA PHE A 226 16.37 8.57 -19.47
C PHE A 226 17.09 7.23 -19.46
N ILE A 227 17.58 6.81 -18.30
CA ILE A 227 18.25 5.52 -18.09
C ILE A 227 17.36 4.67 -17.19
N PHE A 228 17.08 3.45 -17.63
CA PHE A 228 16.20 2.50 -16.95
C PHE A 228 16.97 1.32 -16.34
N ASN A 229 16.45 0.77 -15.24
CA ASN A 229 16.88 -0.53 -14.72
C ASN A 229 16.08 -1.69 -15.34
N GLU A 230 16.39 -2.91 -14.92
CA GLU A 230 15.71 -4.13 -15.39
C GLU A 230 14.21 -4.17 -15.01
N ASP A 231 13.81 -3.46 -13.95
CA ASP A 231 12.43 -3.32 -13.50
C ASP A 231 11.68 -2.16 -14.19
N GLN A 232 12.22 -1.62 -15.29
CA GLN A 232 11.64 -0.50 -16.07
C GLN A 232 11.45 0.79 -15.26
N GLN A 233 12.27 1.02 -14.24
CA GLN A 233 12.26 2.24 -13.45
C GLN A 233 13.38 3.18 -13.86
N ILE A 234 13.11 4.48 -13.82
CA ILE A 234 14.11 5.51 -14.12
C ILE A 234 15.17 5.55 -13.00
N VAL A 235 16.42 5.26 -13.36
CA VAL A 235 17.60 5.33 -12.49
C VAL A 235 18.51 6.52 -12.81
N GLY A 236 18.26 7.21 -13.92
CA GLY A 236 19.01 8.41 -14.29
C GLY A 236 18.25 9.24 -15.31
N ILE A 237 18.40 10.56 -15.20
CA ILE A 237 17.87 11.53 -16.17
C ILE A 237 18.97 12.53 -16.44
N ASP A 238 19.30 12.72 -17.72
CA ASP A 238 20.22 13.75 -18.17
C ASP A 238 19.47 14.79 -19.00
N PHE A 239 19.76 16.05 -18.69
CA PHE A 239 19.15 17.20 -19.34
C PHE A 239 20.19 17.83 -20.27
N PRO A 240 19.83 18.09 -21.53
CA PRO A 240 20.77 18.70 -22.47
C PRO A 240 21.27 20.04 -21.94
N GLN A 241 22.58 20.23 -22.02
CA GLN A 241 23.23 21.49 -21.67
C GLN A 241 23.18 22.40 -22.90
N ALA A 242 22.77 23.67 -22.75
CA ALA A 242 22.94 24.62 -23.84
C ALA A 242 24.45 24.82 -24.10
N GLU A 243 24.88 24.65 -25.36
CA GLU A 243 26.22 25.05 -25.83
C GLU A 243 26.37 26.58 -25.90
#